data_AF-A0AAV6B3W8-F1
#
_entry.id   AF-A0AAV6B3W8-F1
#
_cell.length_a   1.000
_cell.length_b   1.000
_cell.length_c   1.000
_cell.angle_alpha   90.00
_cell.angle_beta   90.00
_cell.angle_gamma   90.00
#
_symmetry.space_group_name_H-M   'P 1'
#
loop_
_entity.id
_entity.type
_entity.pdbx_description
1 polymer ?
#
loop_
_entity_poly.entity_id
_entity_poly.type
_entity_poly.pdbx_seq_one_letter_code
_entity_poly.pdbx_strand_id
1 'polypeptide(L)'
;MIHPDAKTQRSEDASSALPPFRGANDWLIWQLADSAFPTGGFAHSGGLEAAWQHQTVRGGAELTEFLRAALNQLVHASMPFAHAAFVAEREVADIDERCDAFLSNHVANRASRLQGKALLASAEKSFALPAVGDFLAATLEAASPTHLAPVFGRIAALLGLNSTSAARLFVFTHLRGWISAAVRLNIIGPLEGQRIQHHLAGTAEAAATRFGEVGMEDATQTAPLLDLWQGAQDRLYSRLFQT
;
A
#
# COMPACT_ATOMS: atom_id res chain seq x y z
N MET A 1 -0.27 29.83 -62.57
CA MET A 1 0.51 28.60 -62.84
C MET A 1 1.48 28.42 -61.68
N ILE A 2 1.19 27.43 -60.83
CA ILE A 2 2.09 26.68 -59.93
C ILE A 2 2.66 27.42 -58.71
N HIS A 3 1.95 27.27 -57.59
CA HIS A 3 2.49 27.18 -56.23
C HIS A 3 3.41 25.94 -56.11
N PRO A 4 4.44 25.99 -55.25
CA PRO A 4 4.83 24.79 -54.52
C PRO A 4 4.83 24.99 -53.00
N ASP A 5 4.66 23.82 -52.37
CA ASP A 5 4.30 23.52 -51.00
C ASP A 5 5.32 23.84 -49.89
N ALA A 6 4.74 24.08 -48.71
CA ALA A 6 5.05 23.51 -47.40
C ALA A 6 6.49 23.08 -47.11
N LYS A 7 7.08 23.71 -46.08
CA LYS A 7 7.80 23.01 -45.02
C LYS A 7 7.74 23.82 -43.73
N THR A 8 6.78 23.44 -42.89
CA THR A 8 6.70 23.74 -41.47
C THR A 8 7.97 23.20 -40.79
N GLN A 9 8.91 24.08 -40.43
CA GLN A 9 9.98 23.73 -39.49
C GLN A 9 9.44 23.88 -38.07
N ARG A 10 8.96 22.76 -37.51
CA ARG A 10 8.84 22.53 -36.07
C ARG A 10 9.80 21.40 -35.71
N SER A 11 10.97 21.76 -35.20
CA SER A 11 11.82 21.01 -34.27
C SER A 11 12.93 21.98 -33.89
N GLU A 12 13.23 22.22 -32.62
CA GLU A 12 13.99 21.27 -31.80
C GLU A 12 13.56 21.36 -30.33
N ASP A 13 13.14 20.19 -29.82
CA ASP A 13 13.61 19.60 -28.56
C ASP A 13 13.95 20.55 -27.40
N ALA A 14 12.91 21.13 -26.83
CA ALA A 14 12.89 21.29 -25.38
C ALA A 14 12.68 19.90 -24.77
N SER A 15 13.79 19.19 -24.55
CA SER A 15 13.85 18.08 -23.59
C SER A 15 13.41 18.65 -22.23
N SER A 16 12.10 18.57 -21.99
CA SER A 16 11.46 18.86 -20.72
C SER A 16 11.78 17.72 -19.75
N ALA A 17 13.06 17.53 -19.46
CA ALA A 17 13.46 16.79 -18.28
C ALA A 17 12.91 17.57 -17.09
N LEU A 18 11.84 17.06 -16.49
CA LEU A 18 11.31 17.56 -15.22
C LEU A 18 12.49 17.72 -14.26
N PRO A 19 12.59 18.84 -13.52
CA PRO A 19 13.68 19.03 -12.58
C PRO A 19 13.73 17.82 -11.64
N PRO A 20 14.93 17.31 -11.30
CA PRO A 20 15.05 16.16 -10.43
C PRO A 20 14.33 16.47 -9.12
N PHE A 21 13.36 15.62 -8.74
CA PHE A 21 12.62 15.73 -7.48
C PHE A 21 13.64 15.73 -6.32
N ARG A 22 13.91 16.91 -5.76
CA ARG A 22 14.76 17.06 -4.58
C ARG A 22 13.88 17.08 -3.33
N GLY A 23 13.74 15.91 -2.71
CA GLY A 23 12.99 15.70 -1.48
C GLY A 23 11.48 15.51 -1.71
N ALA A 24 10.84 14.78 -0.80
CA ALA A 24 9.39 14.62 -0.82
C ALA A 24 8.70 15.97 -0.60
N ASN A 25 8.22 16.56 -1.69
CA ASN A 25 7.24 17.64 -1.66
C ASN A 25 5.85 17.02 -1.39
N ASP A 26 4.96 17.75 -0.71
CA ASP A 26 3.59 17.34 -0.39
C ASP A 26 2.83 16.78 -1.61
N TRP A 27 3.09 17.31 -2.81
CA TRP A 27 2.52 16.80 -4.07
C TRP A 27 2.78 15.31 -4.31
N LEU A 28 3.99 14.82 -4.03
CA LEU A 28 4.33 13.41 -4.18
C LEU A 28 3.56 12.55 -3.18
N ILE A 29 3.48 13.02 -1.93
CA ILE A 29 2.74 12.32 -0.87
C ILE A 29 1.26 12.25 -1.23
N TRP A 30 0.67 13.34 -1.72
CA TRP A 30 -0.73 13.36 -2.15
C TRP A 30 -0.98 12.44 -3.34
N GLN A 31 -0.07 12.40 -4.31
CA GLN A 31 -0.18 11.49 -5.45
C GLN A 31 -0.14 10.02 -5.01
N LEU A 32 0.78 9.64 -4.12
CA LEU A 32 0.85 8.28 -3.58
C LEU A 32 -0.35 7.95 -2.67
N ALA A 33 -0.88 8.95 -1.96
CA ALA A 33 -2.06 8.85 -1.11
C ALA A 33 -3.38 8.92 -1.88
N ASP A 34 -3.36 9.17 -3.19
CA ASP A 34 -4.55 9.23 -4.02
C ASP A 34 -5.17 7.84 -4.20
N SER A 35 -6.49 7.76 -4.16
CA SER A 35 -7.22 6.54 -4.47
C SER A 35 -7.08 6.08 -5.91
N ALA A 36 -6.78 7.00 -6.84
CA ALA A 36 -6.55 6.67 -8.23
C ALA A 36 -5.15 6.08 -8.48
N PHE A 37 -4.21 6.16 -7.52
CA PHE A 37 -2.87 5.61 -7.71
C PHE A 37 -2.92 4.07 -7.78
N PRO A 38 -2.42 3.42 -8.86
CA PRO A 38 -2.74 2.03 -9.18
C PRO A 38 -1.98 0.99 -8.35
N THR A 39 -2.27 0.93 -7.05
CA THR A 39 -1.63 0.01 -6.09
C THR A 39 -2.35 -1.34 -5.95
N GLY A 40 -3.48 -1.53 -6.62
CA GLY A 40 -4.34 -2.70 -6.42
C GLY A 40 -5.03 -2.74 -5.04
N GLY A 41 -4.80 -1.75 -4.17
CA GLY A 41 -5.37 -1.66 -2.82
C GLY A 41 -6.88 -1.82 -2.74
N PHE A 42 -7.60 -1.32 -3.76
CA PHE A 42 -9.06 -1.37 -3.83
C PHE A 42 -9.61 -2.77 -4.11
N ALA A 43 -8.82 -3.73 -4.57
CA ALA A 43 -9.33 -5.08 -4.85
C ALA A 43 -9.53 -5.93 -3.59
N HIS A 44 -9.01 -5.50 -2.43
CA HIS A 44 -8.90 -6.31 -1.22
C HIS A 44 -9.63 -5.68 -0.02
N SER A 45 -10.41 -6.48 0.71
CA SER A 45 -11.17 -6.03 1.89
C SER A 45 -10.39 -6.15 3.21
N GLY A 46 -9.26 -6.87 3.22
CA GLY A 46 -8.51 -7.16 4.44
C GLY A 46 -9.27 -8.05 5.44
N GLY A 47 -10.17 -8.91 4.96
CA GLY A 47 -11.02 -9.76 5.79
C GLY A 47 -12.31 -9.07 6.25
N LEU A 48 -12.50 -7.79 5.96
CA LEU A 48 -13.70 -7.05 6.36
C LEU A 48 -14.97 -7.62 5.74
N GLU A 49 -14.91 -8.08 4.48
CA GLU A 49 -16.08 -8.69 3.83
C GLU A 49 -16.52 -9.97 4.54
N ALA A 50 -15.57 -10.84 4.88
CA ALA A 50 -15.86 -12.05 5.66
C ALA A 50 -16.41 -11.70 7.05
N ALA A 51 -15.79 -10.76 7.76
CA ALA A 51 -16.25 -10.32 9.07
C ALA A 51 -17.68 -9.75 9.03
N TRP A 52 -18.03 -9.04 7.95
CA TRP A 52 -19.38 -8.54 7.72
C TRP A 52 -20.38 -9.66 7.39
N GLN A 53 -20.05 -10.58 6.47
CA GLN A 53 -20.94 -11.70 6.13
C GLN A 53 -21.20 -12.60 7.34
N HIS A 54 -20.21 -12.77 8.22
CA HIS A 54 -20.34 -13.48 9.49
C HIS A 54 -20.94 -12.63 10.63
N GLN A 55 -21.52 -11.47 10.34
CA GLN A 55 -22.23 -10.59 11.30
C GLN A 55 -21.36 -10.10 12.47
N THR A 56 -20.04 -10.12 12.33
CA THR A 56 -19.09 -9.59 13.33
C THR A 56 -18.94 -8.08 13.21
N VAL A 57 -18.92 -7.56 11.97
CA VAL A 57 -18.92 -6.11 11.69
C VAL A 57 -20.24 -5.73 11.05
N ARG A 58 -21.11 -5.04 11.79
CA ARG A 58 -22.50 -4.75 11.38
C ARG A 58 -22.78 -3.27 11.09
N GLY A 59 -21.91 -2.38 11.57
CA GLY A 59 -22.04 -0.95 11.36
C GLY A 59 -20.79 -0.19 11.81
N GLY A 60 -20.91 1.14 11.91
CA GLY A 60 -19.77 2.02 12.19
C GLY A 60 -19.06 1.76 13.52
N ALA A 61 -19.78 1.32 14.55
CA ALA A 61 -19.20 1.02 15.86
C ALA A 61 -18.25 -0.19 15.79
N GLU A 62 -18.74 -1.35 15.32
CA GLU A 62 -17.91 -2.55 15.18
C GLU A 62 -16.81 -2.36 14.13
N LEU A 63 -17.07 -1.59 13.08
CA LEU A 63 -16.05 -1.22 12.09
C LEU A 63 -14.92 -0.43 12.74
N THR A 64 -15.23 0.52 13.63
CA THR A 64 -14.20 1.31 14.31
C THR A 64 -13.27 0.41 15.13
N GLU A 65 -13.82 -0.57 15.84
CA GLU A 65 -13.02 -1.55 16.60
C GLU A 65 -12.20 -2.48 15.68
N PHE A 66 -12.80 -2.92 14.56
CA PHE A 66 -12.06 -3.67 13.53
C PHE A 66 -10.86 -2.87 13.01
N LEU A 67 -11.05 -1.58 12.70
CA LEU A 67 -9.98 -0.71 12.20
C LEU A 67 -8.90 -0.45 13.25
N ARG A 68 -9.26 -0.33 14.54
CA ARG A 68 -8.28 -0.24 15.64
C ARG A 68 -7.43 -1.49 15.73
N ALA A 69 -8.05 -2.67 15.67
CA ALA A 69 -7.33 -3.94 15.65
C ALA A 69 -6.44 -4.06 14.41
N ALA A 70 -6.93 -3.63 13.24
CA ALA A 70 -6.18 -3.68 11.99
C ALA A 70 -4.98 -2.72 12.00
N LEU A 71 -5.11 -1.53 12.59
CA LEU A 71 -4.00 -0.60 12.80
C LEU A 71 -2.95 -1.18 13.75
N ASN A 72 -3.37 -1.79 14.87
CA ASN A 72 -2.44 -2.44 15.78
C ASN A 72 -1.71 -3.62 15.12
N GLN A 73 -2.45 -4.42 14.34
CA GLN A 73 -1.89 -5.49 13.55
C GLN A 73 -0.88 -4.97 12.52
N LEU A 74 -1.18 -3.86 11.84
CA LEU A 74 -0.30 -3.26 10.86
C LEU A 74 1.08 -2.93 11.44
N VAL A 75 1.12 -2.38 12.66
CA VAL A 75 2.36 -2.02 13.37
C VAL A 75 3.24 -3.23 13.67
N HIS A 76 2.65 -4.36 14.03
CA HIS A 76 3.41 -5.55 14.42
C HIS A 76 3.65 -6.54 13.28
N ALA A 77 2.92 -6.43 12.17
CA ALA A 77 2.98 -7.39 11.08
C ALA A 77 3.67 -6.84 9.84
N SER A 78 3.05 -5.87 9.15
CA SER A 78 3.55 -5.39 7.86
C SER A 78 4.57 -4.26 8.00
N MET A 79 4.40 -3.41 9.02
CA MET A 79 5.24 -2.23 9.22
C MET A 79 6.72 -2.54 9.49
N PRO A 80 7.10 -3.61 10.23
CA PRO A 80 8.50 -3.98 10.43
C PRO A 80 9.24 -4.24 9.11
N PHE A 81 8.61 -4.97 8.17
CA PHE A 81 9.19 -5.25 6.85
C PHE A 81 9.28 -3.99 5.98
N ALA A 82 8.28 -3.12 6.03
CA ALA A 82 8.32 -1.83 5.34
C ALA A 82 9.45 -0.93 5.87
N HIS A 83 9.63 -0.88 7.19
CA HIS A 83 10.72 -0.13 7.81
C HIS A 83 12.09 -0.72 7.44
N ALA A 84 12.28 -2.03 7.58
CA ALA A 84 13.54 -2.70 7.25
C ALA A 84 13.98 -2.42 5.80
N ALA A 85 13.03 -2.45 4.85
CA ALA A 85 13.31 -2.14 3.45
C ALA A 85 13.55 -0.63 3.21
N PHE A 86 12.88 0.23 3.98
CA PHE A 86 13.07 1.69 3.90
C PHE A 86 14.46 2.11 4.37
N VAL A 87 14.97 1.57 5.47
CA VAL A 87 16.31 1.87 6.00
C VAL A 87 17.42 1.05 5.34
N ALA A 88 17.06 0.17 4.38
CA ALA A 88 17.97 -0.77 3.73
C ALA A 88 18.77 -1.62 4.73
N GLU A 89 18.09 -2.15 5.74
CA GLU A 89 18.70 -3.02 6.77
C GLU A 89 19.35 -4.26 6.15
N ARG A 90 18.74 -4.76 5.07
CA ARG A 90 19.19 -5.90 4.26
C ARG A 90 18.79 -5.69 2.80
N GLU A 91 19.26 -6.60 1.94
CA GLU A 91 18.75 -6.70 0.57
C GLU A 91 17.23 -6.93 0.59
N VAL A 92 16.51 -6.19 -0.25
CA VAL A 92 15.04 -6.21 -0.23
C VAL A 92 14.48 -7.60 -0.53
N ALA A 93 15.20 -8.41 -1.32
CA ALA A 93 14.83 -9.80 -1.58
C ALA A 93 14.80 -10.66 -0.31
N ASP A 94 15.79 -10.54 0.61
CA ASP A 94 15.79 -11.27 1.89
C ASP A 94 14.64 -10.81 2.80
N ILE A 95 14.37 -9.50 2.83
CA ILE A 95 13.25 -8.93 3.60
C ILE A 95 11.92 -9.45 3.05
N ASP A 96 11.80 -9.54 1.72
CA ASP A 96 10.60 -10.00 1.03
C ASP A 96 10.35 -11.50 1.21
N GLU A 97 11.39 -12.33 1.20
CA GLU A 97 11.30 -13.76 1.55
C GLU A 97 10.86 -13.97 3.00
N ARG A 98 11.36 -13.16 3.94
CA ARG A 98 10.91 -13.19 5.34
C ARG A 98 9.46 -12.74 5.49
N CYS A 99 9.06 -11.72 4.74
CA CYS A 99 7.67 -11.27 4.68
C CYS A 99 6.75 -12.38 4.13
N ASP A 100 7.20 -13.11 3.11
CA ASP A 100 6.48 -14.25 2.54
C ASP A 100 6.31 -15.38 3.56
N ALA A 101 7.39 -15.72 4.28
CA ALA A 101 7.36 -16.73 5.33
C ALA A 101 6.45 -16.34 6.51
N PHE A 102 6.40 -15.06 6.86
CA PHE A 102 5.52 -14.54 7.90
C PHE A 102 4.03 -14.57 7.50
N LEU A 103 3.71 -14.28 6.23
CA LEU A 103 2.35 -14.27 5.71
C LEU A 103 1.86 -15.70 5.38
N SER A 104 1.65 -16.52 6.42
CA SER A 104 1.18 -17.91 6.28
C SER A 104 -0.24 -18.05 5.73
N ASN A 105 -1.06 -17.00 5.87
CA ASN A 105 -2.40 -16.96 5.31
C ASN A 105 -2.34 -16.72 3.80
N HIS A 106 -2.74 -17.73 3.02
CA HIS A 106 -2.60 -17.72 1.57
C HIS A 106 -3.39 -16.59 0.89
N VAL A 107 -4.52 -16.16 1.46
CA VAL A 107 -5.32 -15.05 0.94
C VAL A 107 -4.60 -13.72 1.17
N ALA A 108 -4.13 -13.48 2.40
CA ALA A 108 -3.38 -12.27 2.73
C ALA A 108 -2.05 -12.19 1.97
N ASN A 109 -1.35 -13.33 1.83
CA ASN A 109 -0.13 -13.46 1.04
C ASN A 109 -0.37 -13.08 -0.43
N ARG A 110 -1.37 -13.70 -1.07
CA ARG A 110 -1.75 -13.43 -2.47
C ARG A 110 -2.09 -11.95 -2.68
N ALA A 111 -2.89 -11.37 -1.80
CA ALA A 111 -3.23 -9.95 -1.84
C ALA A 111 -1.98 -9.05 -1.73
N SER A 112 -1.10 -9.33 -0.77
CA SER A 112 0.12 -8.57 -0.56
C SER A 112 1.06 -8.60 -1.78
N ARG A 113 1.23 -9.78 -2.42
CA ARG A 113 2.04 -9.92 -3.65
C ARG A 113 1.44 -9.14 -4.82
N LEU A 114 0.11 -9.22 -5.00
CA LEU A 114 -0.58 -8.47 -6.06
C LEU A 114 -0.41 -6.96 -5.87
N GLN A 115 -0.61 -6.47 -4.64
CA GLN A 115 -0.47 -5.06 -4.31
C GLN A 115 0.97 -4.57 -4.46
N GLY A 116 1.96 -5.34 -4.02
CA GLY A 116 3.38 -4.98 -4.18
C GLY A 116 3.79 -4.89 -5.65
N LYS A 117 3.41 -5.87 -6.48
CA LYS A 117 3.67 -5.83 -7.93
C LYS A 117 3.01 -4.64 -8.59
N ALA A 118 1.76 -4.36 -8.25
CA ALA A 118 1.01 -3.21 -8.79
C ALA A 118 1.65 -1.88 -8.38
N LEU A 119 2.06 -1.74 -7.11
CA LEU A 119 2.75 -0.56 -6.60
C LEU A 119 4.08 -0.34 -7.32
N LEU A 120 4.92 -1.37 -7.44
CA LEU A 120 6.22 -1.26 -8.10
C LEU A 120 6.10 -0.88 -9.57
N ALA A 121 5.21 -1.56 -10.32
CA ALA A 121 4.96 -1.24 -11.72
C ALA A 121 4.39 0.19 -11.90
N SER A 122 3.56 0.65 -10.97
CA SER A 122 2.98 1.99 -11.01
C SER A 122 4.02 3.06 -10.69
N ALA A 123 4.88 2.82 -9.71
CA ALA A 123 5.94 3.74 -9.34
C ALA A 123 6.98 3.89 -10.46
N GLU A 124 7.41 2.79 -11.08
CA GLU A 124 8.34 2.81 -12.20
C GLU A 124 7.79 3.65 -13.36
N LYS A 125 6.55 3.38 -13.79
CA LYS A 125 5.91 4.11 -14.90
C LYS A 125 5.59 5.57 -14.59
N SER A 126 5.24 5.88 -13.36
CA SER A 126 4.77 7.24 -12.98
C SER A 126 5.93 8.19 -12.72
N PHE A 127 7.01 7.71 -12.12
CA PHE A 127 8.11 8.56 -11.68
C PHE A 127 9.35 8.45 -12.56
N ALA A 128 9.48 7.39 -13.37
CA ALA A 128 10.57 7.18 -14.34
C ALA A 128 11.98 7.42 -13.74
N LEU A 129 12.15 7.08 -12.46
CA LEU A 129 13.43 7.21 -11.77
C LEU A 129 14.28 5.97 -12.06
N PRO A 130 15.55 6.12 -12.50
CA PRO A 130 16.42 4.99 -12.79
C PRO A 130 16.51 3.99 -11.64
N ALA A 131 16.64 4.48 -10.40
CA ALA A 131 16.74 3.63 -9.22
C ALA A 131 15.48 2.78 -8.94
N VAL A 132 14.29 3.23 -9.39
CA VAL A 132 13.06 2.42 -9.30
C VAL A 132 13.03 1.36 -10.40
N GLY A 133 13.53 1.68 -11.60
CA GLY A 133 13.74 0.73 -12.69
C GLY A 133 14.74 -0.37 -12.33
N ASP A 134 15.87 0.01 -11.72
CA ASP A 134 16.88 -0.92 -11.21
C ASP A 134 16.29 -1.84 -10.13
N PHE A 135 15.47 -1.30 -9.23
CA PHE A 135 14.78 -2.10 -8.23
C PHE A 135 13.80 -3.09 -8.86
N LEU A 136 13.02 -2.68 -9.87
CA LEU A 136 12.16 -3.59 -10.62
C LEU A 136 12.98 -4.72 -11.27
N ALA A 137 14.07 -4.39 -11.94
CA ALA A 137 14.95 -5.40 -12.55
C ALA A 137 15.49 -6.40 -11.51
N ALA A 138 15.96 -5.90 -10.36
CA ALA A 138 16.46 -6.75 -9.27
C ALA A 138 15.37 -7.68 -8.71
N THR A 139 14.13 -7.20 -8.54
CA THR A 139 13.02 -8.07 -8.08
C THR A 139 12.69 -9.19 -9.07
N LEU A 140 12.79 -8.91 -10.37
CA LEU A 140 12.57 -9.90 -11.42
C LEU A 140 13.70 -10.92 -11.48
N GLU A 141 14.96 -10.46 -11.39
CA GLU A 141 16.14 -11.34 -11.39
C GLU A 141 16.16 -12.27 -10.18
N ALA A 142 15.82 -11.76 -9.00
CA ALA A 142 15.73 -12.54 -7.77
C ALA A 142 14.48 -13.45 -7.69
N ALA A 143 13.58 -13.40 -8.68
CA ALA A 143 12.28 -14.07 -8.64
C ALA A 143 11.49 -13.78 -7.34
N SER A 144 11.59 -12.54 -6.84
CA SER A 144 11.03 -12.14 -5.55
C SER A 144 9.49 -12.22 -5.52
N PRO A 145 8.89 -12.68 -4.41
CA PRO A 145 7.44 -12.64 -4.18
C PRO A 145 6.77 -11.28 -4.48
N THR A 146 7.49 -10.20 -4.19
CA THR A 146 7.13 -8.79 -4.37
C THR A 146 5.95 -8.37 -3.49
N HIS A 147 6.07 -8.53 -2.16
CA HIS A 147 5.06 -8.13 -1.19
C HIS A 147 4.96 -6.61 -1.02
N LEU A 148 3.75 -6.15 -0.69
CA LEU A 148 3.45 -4.72 -0.55
C LEU A 148 4.37 -4.01 0.46
N ALA A 149 4.61 -4.59 1.63
CA ALA A 149 5.33 -3.92 2.70
C ALA A 149 6.81 -3.64 2.36
N PRO A 150 7.65 -4.63 2.01
CA PRO A 150 9.03 -4.39 1.60
C PRO A 150 9.12 -3.46 0.37
N VAL A 151 8.26 -3.68 -0.62
CA VAL A 151 8.22 -2.87 -1.84
C VAL A 151 7.88 -1.41 -1.53
N PHE A 152 6.87 -1.16 -0.70
CA PHE A 152 6.51 0.19 -0.27
C PHE A 152 7.68 0.86 0.44
N GLY A 153 8.31 0.17 1.40
CA GLY A 153 9.45 0.69 2.14
C GLY A 153 10.58 1.14 1.22
N ARG A 154 10.95 0.27 0.28
CA ARG A 154 12.00 0.57 -0.70
C ARG A 154 11.61 1.73 -1.62
N ILE A 155 10.39 1.74 -2.15
CA ILE A 155 9.92 2.82 -3.04
C ILE A 155 9.89 4.15 -2.31
N ALA A 156 9.39 4.20 -1.08
CA ALA A 156 9.35 5.43 -0.28
C ALA A 156 10.76 6.01 -0.07
N ALA A 157 11.76 5.14 0.21
CA ALA A 157 13.15 5.55 0.34
C ALA A 157 13.73 6.07 -0.99
N LEU A 158 13.50 5.35 -2.10
CA LEU A 158 13.97 5.74 -3.44
C LEU A 158 13.37 7.05 -3.93
N LEU A 159 12.13 7.34 -3.52
CA LEU A 159 11.43 8.59 -3.81
C LEU A 159 11.82 9.74 -2.86
N GLY A 160 12.73 9.49 -1.90
CA GLY A 160 13.25 10.52 -0.99
C GLY A 160 12.25 10.98 0.06
N LEU A 161 11.30 10.13 0.46
CA LEU A 161 10.45 10.40 1.62
C LEU A 161 11.27 10.28 2.89
N ASN A 162 11.02 11.17 3.85
CA ASN A 162 11.52 10.99 5.21
C ASN A 162 10.72 9.89 5.93
N SER A 163 11.30 9.33 6.99
CA SER A 163 10.71 8.23 7.76
C SER A 163 9.29 8.54 8.26
N THR A 164 9.07 9.74 8.81
CA THR A 164 7.76 10.17 9.32
C THR A 164 6.70 10.22 8.22
N SER A 165 7.03 10.78 7.05
CA SER A 165 6.12 10.85 5.90
C SER A 165 5.84 9.47 5.33
N ALA A 166 6.84 8.59 5.23
CA ALA A 166 6.67 7.22 4.77
C ALA A 166 5.75 6.42 5.71
N ALA A 167 5.98 6.52 7.03
CA ALA A 167 5.16 5.90 8.06
C ALA A 167 3.69 6.33 7.99
N ARG A 168 3.45 7.65 7.97
CA ARG A 168 2.09 8.21 7.89
C ARG A 168 1.39 7.80 6.60
N LEU A 169 2.10 7.85 5.47
CA LEU A 169 1.56 7.43 4.17
C LEU A 169 1.17 5.95 4.17
N PHE A 170 2.02 5.09 4.75
CA PHE A 170 1.74 3.66 4.87
C PHE A 170 0.47 3.42 5.67
N VAL A 171 0.35 4.01 6.86
CA VAL A 171 -0.82 3.85 7.72
C VAL A 171 -2.07 4.45 7.07
N PHE A 172 -1.97 5.65 6.50
CA PHE A 172 -3.08 6.35 5.87
C PHE A 172 -3.67 5.55 4.72
N THR A 173 -2.83 5.02 3.83
CA THR A 173 -3.28 4.27 2.64
C THR A 173 -3.98 2.96 3.02
N HIS A 174 -3.53 2.28 4.08
CA HIS A 174 -4.20 1.09 4.62
C HIS A 174 -5.55 1.43 5.25
N LEU A 175 -5.60 2.44 6.14
CA LEU A 175 -6.84 2.87 6.80
C LEU A 175 -7.89 3.30 5.77
N ARG A 176 -7.49 4.12 4.80
CA ARG A 176 -8.34 4.55 3.68
C ARG A 176 -8.84 3.35 2.88
N GLY A 177 -7.99 2.35 2.63
CA GLY A 177 -8.35 1.11 1.94
C GLY A 177 -9.48 0.35 2.66
N TRP A 178 -9.36 0.13 3.97
CA TRP A 178 -10.40 -0.53 4.76
C TRP A 178 -11.70 0.26 4.82
N ILE A 179 -11.64 1.59 4.97
CA ILE A 179 -12.82 2.45 4.96
C ILE A 179 -13.52 2.41 3.59
N SER A 180 -12.74 2.45 2.50
CA SER A 180 -13.27 2.31 1.14
C SER A 180 -13.96 0.95 0.95
N ALA A 181 -13.38 -0.12 1.50
CA ALA A 181 -14.01 -1.44 1.47
C ALA A 181 -15.34 -1.45 2.24
N ALA A 182 -15.39 -0.85 3.43
CA ALA A 182 -16.61 -0.76 4.25
C ALA A 182 -17.76 -0.03 3.53
N VAL A 183 -17.43 1.07 2.83
CA VAL A 183 -18.42 1.83 2.05
C VAL A 183 -18.96 1.00 0.88
N ARG A 184 -18.09 0.28 0.17
CA ARG A 184 -18.49 -0.58 -0.97
C ARG A 184 -19.28 -1.81 -0.55
N LEU A 185 -19.04 -2.31 0.65
CA LEU A 185 -19.84 -3.38 1.28
C LEU A 185 -21.17 -2.85 1.85
N ASN A 186 -21.43 -1.54 1.75
CA ASN A 186 -22.61 -0.89 2.31
C ASN A 186 -22.76 -1.10 3.83
N ILE A 187 -21.64 -1.27 4.55
CA ILE A 187 -21.61 -1.32 6.03
C ILE A 187 -21.85 0.08 6.60
N ILE A 188 -21.29 1.09 5.95
CA ILE A 188 -21.38 2.51 6.30
C ILE A 188 -21.51 3.36 5.03
N GLY A 189 -22.01 4.59 5.18
CA GLY A 189 -22.02 5.58 4.09
C GLY A 189 -20.69 6.33 3.92
N PRO A 190 -20.43 6.99 2.78
CA PRO A 190 -19.20 7.75 2.54
C PRO A 190 -18.91 8.83 3.59
N LEU A 191 -19.95 9.56 4.03
CA LEU A 191 -19.81 10.60 5.06
C LEU A 191 -19.42 10.01 6.41
N GLU A 192 -20.00 8.89 6.79
CA GLU A 192 -19.63 8.17 8.02
C GLU A 192 -18.20 7.64 7.94
N GLY A 193 -17.77 7.17 6.76
CA GLY A 193 -16.39 6.76 6.52
C GLY A 193 -15.39 7.89 6.78
N GLN A 194 -15.68 9.11 6.29
CA GLN A 194 -14.84 10.28 6.58
C GLN A 194 -14.85 10.65 8.08
N ARG A 195 -16.00 10.52 8.76
CA ARG A 195 -16.09 10.75 10.20
C ARG A 195 -15.26 9.75 11.00
N ILE A 196 -15.30 8.46 10.63
CA ILE A 196 -14.49 7.41 11.26
C ILE A 196 -13.00 7.64 10.99
N GLN A 197 -12.62 8.02 9.76
CA GLN A 197 -11.24 8.33 9.43
C GLN A 197 -10.70 9.49 10.28
N HIS A 198 -11.48 10.57 10.42
CA HIS A 198 -11.14 11.69 11.29
C HIS A 198 -11.05 11.27 12.76
N HIS A 199 -12.01 10.48 13.25
CA HIS A 199 -12.00 9.96 14.62
C HIS A 199 -10.78 9.08 14.92
N LEU A 200 -10.33 8.27 13.95
CA LEU A 200 -9.17 7.40 14.08
C LEU A 200 -7.84 8.09 13.76
N ALA A 201 -7.82 9.37 13.38
CA ALA A 201 -6.59 10.07 13.01
C ALA A 201 -5.52 10.03 14.10
N GLY A 202 -5.90 10.21 15.38
CA GLY A 202 -4.96 10.10 16.49
C GLY A 202 -4.41 8.68 16.70
N THR A 203 -5.23 7.65 16.45
CA THR A 203 -4.80 6.24 16.52
C THR A 203 -3.89 5.88 15.34
N ALA A 204 -4.18 6.39 14.14
CA ALA A 204 -3.33 6.23 12.97
C ALA A 204 -1.98 6.93 13.16
N GLU A 205 -1.97 8.14 13.72
CA GLU A 205 -0.73 8.84 14.05
C GLU A 205 0.09 8.07 15.09
N ALA A 206 -0.54 7.60 16.16
CA ALA A 206 0.12 6.76 17.16
C ALA A 206 0.65 5.44 16.58
N ALA A 207 0.03 4.88 15.54
CA ALA A 207 0.58 3.73 14.82
C ALA A 207 1.78 4.14 13.96
N ALA A 208 1.72 5.28 13.27
CA ALA A 208 2.80 5.78 12.43
C ALA A 208 4.06 6.16 13.23
N THR A 209 3.92 6.69 14.45
CA THR A 209 5.08 7.00 15.31
C THR A 209 5.87 5.75 15.71
N ARG A 210 5.26 4.57 15.61
CA ARG A 210 5.90 3.28 15.94
C ARG A 210 6.67 2.67 14.77
N PHE A 211 6.81 3.40 13.66
CA PHE A 211 7.55 2.95 12.49
C PHE A 211 9.02 2.74 12.83
N GLY A 212 9.46 1.48 12.80
CA GLY A 212 10.80 1.08 13.19
C GLY A 212 11.00 0.76 14.68
N GLU A 213 9.94 0.83 15.50
CA GLU A 213 10.02 0.36 16.90
C GLU A 213 10.06 -1.16 16.99
N VAL A 214 9.32 -1.85 16.12
CA VAL A 214 9.25 -3.31 16.05
C VAL A 214 10.15 -3.77 14.90
N GLY A 215 11.17 -4.57 15.21
CA GLY A 215 12.05 -5.16 14.22
C GLY A 215 11.37 -6.29 13.45
N MET A 216 11.88 -6.62 12.26
CA MET A 216 11.30 -7.70 11.44
C MET A 216 11.34 -9.08 12.13
N GLU A 217 12.31 -9.32 13.00
CA GLU A 217 12.41 -10.57 13.78
C GLU A 217 11.38 -10.64 14.92
N ASP A 218 10.82 -9.51 15.33
CA ASP A 218 9.77 -9.40 16.35
C ASP A 218 8.36 -9.29 15.72
N ALA A 219 8.27 -9.42 14.39
CA ALA A 219 7.00 -9.33 13.69
C ALA A 219 6.03 -10.43 14.16
N THR A 220 4.80 -10.05 14.49
CA THR A 220 3.83 -10.95 15.10
C THR A 220 2.38 -10.69 14.68
N GLN A 221 1.58 -11.75 14.73
CA GLN A 221 0.13 -11.72 14.52
C GLN A 221 -0.57 -11.36 15.84
N THR A 222 -0.86 -10.08 16.05
CA THR A 222 -1.55 -9.58 17.26
C THR A 222 -3.07 -9.72 17.22
N ALA A 223 -3.65 -9.90 16.04
CA ALA A 223 -5.09 -9.97 15.82
C ALA A 223 -5.47 -11.24 15.05
N PRO A 224 -5.45 -12.43 15.70
CA PRO A 224 -5.70 -13.71 15.04
C PRO A 224 -7.08 -13.79 14.36
N LEU A 225 -8.07 -13.06 14.86
CA LEU A 225 -9.38 -12.98 14.20
C LEU A 225 -9.30 -12.29 12.83
N LEU A 226 -8.46 -11.27 12.65
CA LEU A 226 -8.28 -10.63 11.34
C LEU A 226 -7.68 -11.61 10.33
N ASP A 227 -6.68 -12.38 10.77
CA ASP A 227 -6.07 -13.42 9.94
C ASP A 227 -7.11 -14.50 9.55
N LEU A 228 -7.90 -14.98 10.51
CA LEU A 228 -8.99 -15.91 10.25
C LEU A 228 -10.01 -15.35 9.24
N TRP A 229 -10.41 -14.08 9.36
CA TRP A 229 -11.34 -13.46 8.43
C TRP A 229 -10.76 -13.28 7.03
N GLN A 230 -9.48 -12.92 6.93
CA GLN A 230 -8.79 -12.88 5.64
C GLN A 230 -8.80 -14.26 4.97
N GLY A 231 -8.46 -15.32 5.72
CA GLY A 231 -8.44 -16.69 5.20
C GLY A 231 -9.83 -17.23 4.83
N ALA A 232 -10.88 -16.74 5.50
CA ALA A 232 -12.26 -17.11 5.22
C ALA A 232 -12.81 -16.52 3.91
N GLN A 233 -12.17 -15.50 3.34
CA GLN A 233 -12.65 -14.86 2.11
C GLN A 233 -12.88 -15.86 0.96
N ASP A 234 -11.96 -16.80 0.75
CA ASP A 234 -12.07 -17.81 -0.31
C ASP A 234 -13.26 -18.77 -0.11
N ARG A 235 -13.87 -18.77 1.08
CA ARG A 235 -15.01 -19.63 1.43
C ARG A 235 -16.35 -18.90 1.34
N LEU A 236 -16.37 -17.61 1.04
CA LEU A 236 -17.62 -16.85 0.91
C LEU A 236 -18.37 -17.26 -0.37
N TYR A 237 -19.68 -17.47 -0.25
CA TYR A 237 -20.53 -17.86 -1.38
C TYR A 237 -20.63 -16.77 -2.46
N SER A 238 -20.67 -15.50 -2.04
CA SER A 238 -20.66 -14.33 -2.92
C SER A 238 -19.58 -13.37 -2.46
N ARG A 239 -18.84 -12.79 -3.41
CA ARG A 239 -17.66 -11.96 -3.13
C ARG A 239 -17.67 -10.70 -3.99
N LEU A 240 -17.50 -9.55 -3.35
CA LEU A 240 -17.28 -8.27 -4.00
C LEU A 240 -15.79 -7.97 -4.18
N PHE A 241 -14.93 -8.54 -3.32
CA PHE A 241 -13.48 -8.33 -3.35
C PHE A 241 -12.73 -9.56 -3.86
N GLN A 242 -11.74 -9.31 -4.70
CA GLN A 242 -10.78 -10.30 -5.18
C GLN A 242 -9.69 -10.40 -4.11
N THR A 243 -9.94 -11.13 -3.03
CA THR A 243 -8.86 -11.49 -2.09
C THR A 243 -8.49 -12.93 -2.34
#